data_AF-A0A7C9AGM6-F1
#
_entry.id   AF-A0A7C9AGM6-F1
#
_cell.length_a   1.000
_cell.length_b   1.000
_cell.length_c   1.000
_cell.angle_alpha   90.00
_cell.angle_beta   90.00
_cell.angle_gamma   90.00
#
_symmetry.space_group_name_H-M   'P 1'
#
loop_
_entity.id
_entity.type
_entity.pdbx_description
1 polymer ?
#
loop_
_entity_poly.entity_id
_entity_poly.type
_entity_poly.pdbx_seq_one_letter_code
_entity_poly.pdbx_strand_id
1 'polypeptide(L)'
;MQRIPNEETRKEFADIERLTEGRIDEILRKFLQDVKEDSLIEKGWPLMLPAYGISKTALNAYTRILARKYQKMYINCVHPGYVDTDLNWHTGTMRTEEGAKNLVRLAFFPERGPSGCYFDQT
;
A
#
# COMPACT_ATOMS: atom_id res chain seq x y z
N MET A 1 -7.58 -0.64 0.96
CA MET A 1 -7.72 -2.05 1.40
C MET A 1 -8.93 -2.78 0.81
N GLN A 2 -9.82 -2.13 0.05
CA GLN A 2 -11.05 -2.76 -0.50
C GLN A 2 -10.81 -3.87 -1.53
N ARG A 3 -9.59 -4.03 -2.06
CA ARG A 3 -9.29 -4.96 -3.17
C ARG A 3 -8.99 -6.40 -2.75
N ILE A 4 -8.94 -6.71 -1.45
CA ILE A 4 -8.74 -8.09 -0.95
C ILE A 4 -10.12 -8.70 -0.69
N PRO A 5 -10.57 -9.71 -1.46
CA PRO A 5 -11.88 -10.34 -1.26
C PRO A 5 -12.06 -10.95 0.13
N ASN A 6 -11.04 -11.65 0.63
CA ASN A 6 -11.04 -12.26 1.95
C ASN A 6 -11.19 -11.20 3.07
N GLU A 7 -12.27 -11.31 3.84
CA GLU A 7 -12.63 -10.32 4.87
C GLU A 7 -11.72 -10.41 6.11
N GLU A 8 -11.30 -11.61 6.50
CA GLU A 8 -10.39 -11.82 7.63
C GLU A 8 -9.04 -11.15 7.37
N THR A 9 -8.43 -11.43 6.22
CA THR A 9 -7.17 -10.81 5.80
C THR A 9 -7.30 -9.29 5.71
N ARG A 10 -8.45 -8.78 5.27
CA ARG A 10 -8.72 -7.34 5.22
C ARG A 10 -8.82 -6.73 6.62
N LYS A 11 -9.49 -7.41 7.56
CA LYS A 11 -9.60 -6.98 8.96
C LYS A 11 -8.24 -6.94 9.63
N GLU A 12 -7.38 -7.92 9.35
CA GLU A 12 -6.02 -7.93 9.88
C GLU A 12 -5.22 -6.71 9.43
N PHE A 13 -5.21 -6.39 8.13
CA PHE A 13 -4.55 -5.17 7.64
C PHE A 13 -5.19 -3.89 8.16
N ALA A 14 -6.47 -3.93 8.54
CA ALA A 14 -7.21 -2.79 9.08
C ALA A 14 -7.07 -2.61 10.59
N ASP A 15 -6.58 -3.60 11.34
CA ASP A 15 -6.34 -3.50 12.79
C ASP A 15 -5.04 -2.75 13.08
N ILE A 16 -5.12 -1.44 12.95
CA ILE A 16 -3.96 -0.54 12.95
C ILE A 16 -3.28 -0.50 14.29
N GLU A 17 -4.04 -0.63 15.38
CA GLU A 17 -3.49 -0.54 16.73
C GLU A 17 -2.63 -1.77 17.04
N ARG A 18 -3.04 -2.94 16.56
CA ARG A 18 -2.36 -4.21 16.87
C ARG A 18 -1.43 -4.69 15.77
N LEU A 19 -1.46 -4.09 14.58
CA LEU A 19 -0.60 -4.51 13.48
C LEU A 19 0.89 -4.33 13.80
N THR A 20 1.68 -5.35 13.53
CA THR A 20 3.13 -5.38 13.73
C THR A 20 3.86 -5.77 12.44
N GLU A 21 5.17 -5.50 12.36
CA GLU A 21 6.00 -5.88 11.22
C GLU A 21 5.94 -7.41 11.03
N GLY A 22 6.04 -8.17 12.13
CA GLY A 22 5.93 -9.63 12.11
C GLY A 22 4.59 -10.14 11.57
N ARG A 23 3.47 -9.48 11.91
CA ARG A 23 2.18 -9.89 11.37
C ARG A 23 2.07 -9.64 9.87
N ILE A 24 2.61 -8.52 9.38
CA ILE A 24 2.67 -8.26 7.93
C ILE A 24 3.50 -9.37 7.24
N ASP A 25 4.65 -9.73 7.80
CA ASP A 25 5.50 -10.79 7.24
C ASP A 25 4.80 -12.15 7.21
N GLU A 26 4.05 -12.50 8.25
CA GLU A 26 3.24 -13.73 8.28
C GLU A 26 2.19 -13.76 7.17
N ILE A 27 1.47 -12.66 6.98
CA ILE A 27 0.46 -12.54 5.92
C ILE A 27 1.12 -12.65 4.53
N LEU A 28 2.27 -12.00 4.33
CA LEU A 28 3.01 -12.06 3.08
C LEU A 28 3.55 -13.47 2.81
N ARG A 29 4.05 -14.18 3.83
CA ARG A 29 4.48 -15.59 3.70
C ARG A 29 3.32 -16.49 3.33
N LYS A 30 2.14 -16.31 3.96
CA LYS A 30 0.93 -17.04 3.62
C LYS A 30 0.53 -16.80 2.17
N PHE A 31 0.48 -15.54 1.73
CA PHE A 31 0.21 -15.20 0.34
C PHE A 31 1.19 -15.88 -0.63
N LEU A 32 2.50 -15.83 -0.36
CA LEU A 32 3.51 -16.48 -1.21
C LEU A 32 3.36 -18.01 -1.23
N GLN A 33 2.92 -18.62 -0.14
CA GLN A 33 2.62 -20.06 -0.10
C GLN A 33 1.39 -20.38 -0.96
N ASP A 34 0.31 -19.60 -0.81
CA ASP A 34 -0.93 -19.79 -1.58
C ASP A 34 -0.72 -19.54 -3.08
N VAL A 35 0.23 -18.67 -3.47
CA VAL A 35 0.70 -18.53 -4.86
C VAL A 35 1.37 -19.82 -5.35
N LYS A 36 2.25 -20.44 -4.55
CA LYS A 36 2.96 -21.67 -4.95
C LYS A 36 2.02 -22.86 -5.07
N GLU A 37 0.95 -22.87 -4.30
CA GLU A 37 -0.07 -23.93 -4.29
C GLU A 37 -1.19 -23.71 -5.32
N ASP A 38 -1.14 -22.63 -6.11
CA ASP A 38 -2.18 -22.23 -7.06
C ASP A 38 -3.58 -22.08 -6.42
N SER A 39 -3.62 -21.66 -5.16
CA SER A 39 -4.84 -21.64 -4.34
C SER A 39 -5.42 -20.23 -4.14
N LEU A 40 -5.02 -19.26 -4.98
CA LEU A 40 -5.38 -17.84 -4.79
C LEU A 40 -6.89 -17.56 -4.75
N ILE A 41 -7.66 -18.19 -5.63
CA ILE A 41 -9.12 -18.04 -5.71
C ILE A 41 -9.76 -18.61 -4.44
N GLU A 42 -9.38 -19.84 -4.08
CA GLU A 42 -9.92 -20.56 -2.92
C GLU A 42 -9.67 -19.80 -1.62
N LYS A 43 -8.46 -19.25 -1.45
CA LYS A 43 -8.09 -18.48 -0.25
C LYS A 43 -8.59 -17.04 -0.26
N GLY A 44 -9.22 -16.59 -1.36
CA GLY A 44 -9.85 -15.28 -1.47
C GLY A 44 -8.86 -14.13 -1.64
N TRP A 45 -7.74 -14.37 -2.34
CA TRP A 45 -6.78 -13.34 -2.71
C TRP A 45 -7.26 -12.51 -3.92
N PRO A 46 -6.74 -11.29 -4.13
CA PRO A 46 -7.06 -10.50 -5.32
C PRO A 46 -6.62 -11.23 -6.60
N LEU A 47 -7.47 -11.28 -7.62
CA LEU A 47 -7.11 -11.95 -8.89
C LEU A 47 -6.47 -11.01 -9.91
N MET A 48 -6.78 -9.71 -9.84
CA MET A 48 -6.18 -8.71 -10.70
C MET A 48 -4.87 -8.19 -10.08
N LEU A 49 -3.75 -8.53 -10.70
CA LEU A 49 -2.40 -8.16 -10.25
C LEU A 49 -2.15 -8.52 -8.76
N PRO A 50 -2.31 -9.81 -8.36
CA PRO A 50 -2.29 -10.25 -6.96
C PRO A 50 -1.08 -9.74 -6.18
N ALA A 51 0.13 -9.98 -6.70
CA ALA A 51 1.36 -9.60 -6.03
C ALA A 51 1.50 -8.07 -5.89
N TYR A 52 1.08 -7.31 -6.89
CA TYR A 52 1.08 -5.84 -6.81
C TYR A 52 0.08 -5.33 -5.77
N GLY A 53 -1.15 -5.85 -5.78
CA GLY A 53 -2.20 -5.47 -4.83
C GLY A 53 -1.80 -5.78 -3.38
N ILE A 54 -1.24 -6.95 -3.13
CA ILE A 54 -0.79 -7.36 -1.79
C ILE A 54 0.45 -6.59 -1.35
N SER A 55 1.47 -6.41 -2.21
CA SER A 55 2.65 -5.62 -1.85
C SER A 55 2.33 -4.16 -1.50
N LYS A 56 1.43 -3.51 -2.25
CA LYS A 56 1.01 -2.13 -1.94
C LYS A 56 0.10 -2.05 -0.71
N THR A 57 -0.70 -3.08 -0.44
CA THR A 57 -1.47 -3.15 0.82
C THR A 57 -0.55 -3.29 2.03
N ALA A 58 0.44 -4.17 1.95
CA ALA A 58 1.45 -4.35 2.99
C ALA A 58 2.28 -3.09 3.20
N LEU A 59 2.69 -2.40 2.13
CA LEU A 59 3.39 -1.11 2.21
C LEU A 59 2.56 -0.07 2.96
N ASN A 60 1.28 0.08 2.63
CA ASN A 60 0.39 1.02 3.31
C ASN A 60 0.26 0.71 4.81
N ALA A 61 0.16 -0.57 5.16
CA ALA A 61 0.14 -1.03 6.54
C ALA A 61 1.46 -0.73 7.27
N TYR A 62 2.59 -1.02 6.64
CA TYR A 62 3.92 -0.79 7.18
C TYR A 62 4.20 0.70 7.45
N THR A 63 3.78 1.58 6.55
CA THR A 63 3.84 3.05 6.74
C THR A 63 3.19 3.48 8.05
N ARG A 64 2.08 2.86 8.46
CA ARG A 64 1.38 3.19 9.71
C ARG A 64 2.11 2.67 10.94
N ILE A 65 2.79 1.53 10.83
CA ILE A 65 3.68 1.03 11.88
C ILE A 65 4.83 2.03 12.07
N LEU A 66 5.47 2.43 10.98
CA LEU A 66 6.58 3.38 11.01
C LEU A 66 6.16 4.74 11.59
N ALA A 67 5.01 5.27 11.19
CA ALA A 67 4.49 6.54 11.72
C ALA A 67 4.29 6.51 13.25
N ARG A 68 3.82 5.38 13.80
CA ARG A 68 3.68 5.20 15.26
C ARG A 68 5.04 5.10 15.96
N LYS A 69 5.98 4.38 15.33
CA LYS A 69 7.34 4.15 15.86
C LYS A 69 8.17 5.43 15.87
N TYR A 70 8.01 6.28 14.86
CA TYR A 70 8.82 7.49 14.65
C TYR A 70 7.96 8.75 14.68
N GLN A 71 7.53 9.16 15.88
CA GLN A 71 6.66 10.33 16.07
C GLN A 71 7.27 11.68 15.65
N LYS A 72 8.59 11.74 15.44
CA LYS A 72 9.30 12.93 14.94
C LYS A 72 9.44 12.95 13.41
N MET A 73 8.92 11.93 12.71
CA MET A 73 8.97 11.82 11.25
C MET A 73 7.53 11.84 10.68
N TYR A 74 7.38 12.44 9.50
CA TYR A 74 6.14 12.44 8.74
C TYR A 74 6.21 11.32 7.69
N ILE A 75 5.58 10.18 8.00
CA ILE A 75 5.71 8.95 7.19
C ILE A 75 4.35 8.62 6.59
N ASN A 76 4.22 8.75 5.27
CA ASN A 76 2.95 8.64 4.55
C ASN A 76 3.10 7.84 3.25
N CYS A 77 1.98 7.36 2.72
CA CYS A 77 1.89 6.79 1.39
C CYS A 77 1.12 7.72 0.45
N VAL A 78 1.53 7.77 -0.80
CA VAL A 78 0.85 8.55 -1.84
C VAL A 78 0.62 7.67 -3.06
N HIS A 79 -0.60 7.63 -3.57
CA HIS A 79 -0.91 7.09 -4.89
C HIS A 79 -0.79 8.23 -5.92
N PRO A 80 0.14 8.13 -6.88
CA PRO A 80 0.39 9.20 -7.85
C PRO A 80 -0.68 9.30 -8.96
N GLY A 81 -1.71 8.45 -8.92
CA GLY A 81 -2.65 8.27 -10.03
C GLY A 81 -2.12 7.30 -11.09
N TYR A 82 -2.75 7.33 -12.27
CA TYR A 82 -2.38 6.47 -13.39
C TYR A 82 -1.41 7.18 -14.34
N VAL A 83 -0.13 7.13 -13.98
CA VAL A 83 0.94 7.91 -14.63
C VAL A 83 1.51 7.19 -15.84
N ASP A 84 1.73 7.93 -16.92
CA ASP A 84 2.40 7.49 -18.14
C ASP A 84 3.88 7.17 -17.87
N THR A 85 4.20 5.87 -17.81
CA THR A 85 5.54 5.34 -17.50
C THR A 85 5.77 4.00 -18.20
N ASP A 86 7.02 3.52 -18.21
CA ASP A 86 7.35 2.18 -18.70
C ASP A 86 6.59 1.07 -17.95
N LEU A 87 6.25 1.29 -16.67
CA LEU A 87 5.54 0.31 -15.82
C LEU A 87 4.18 -0.10 -16.40
N ASN A 88 3.50 0.80 -17.11
CA ASN A 88 2.21 0.55 -17.74
C ASN A 88 2.26 0.69 -19.27
N TRP A 89 3.44 0.51 -19.88
CA TRP A 89 3.65 0.64 -21.33
C TRP A 89 3.08 1.93 -21.92
N HIS A 90 3.27 3.05 -21.22
CA HIS A 90 2.77 4.36 -21.63
C HIS A 90 1.25 4.45 -21.85
N THR A 91 0.46 3.64 -21.14
CA THR A 91 -1.01 3.71 -21.20
C THR A 91 -1.63 4.62 -20.13
N GLY A 92 -0.80 5.26 -19.30
CA GLY A 92 -1.22 6.20 -18.26
C GLY A 92 -1.95 7.42 -18.81
N THR A 93 -2.91 7.95 -18.03
CA THR A 93 -3.68 9.16 -18.40
C THR A 93 -3.05 10.46 -17.91
N MET A 94 -2.02 10.37 -17.05
CA MET A 94 -1.37 11.53 -16.44
C MET A 94 0.11 11.58 -16.82
N ARG A 95 0.65 12.78 -16.99
CA ARG A 95 2.10 12.95 -17.19
C ARG A 95 2.89 12.68 -15.92
N THR A 96 4.17 12.36 -16.08
CA THR A 96 5.09 12.09 -14.96
C THR A 96 5.22 13.28 -14.01
N GLU A 97 5.24 14.51 -14.53
CA GLU A 97 5.27 15.72 -13.71
C GLU A 97 3.97 15.88 -12.89
N GLU A 98 2.82 15.50 -13.46
CA GLU A 98 1.53 15.59 -12.77
C GLU A 98 1.45 14.59 -11.62
N GLY A 99 1.85 13.34 -11.85
CA GLY A 99 1.91 12.32 -10.81
C GLY A 99 2.88 12.66 -9.68
N ALA A 100 3.98 13.36 -9.99
CA ALA A 100 5.01 13.73 -9.01
C ALA A 100 4.64 14.90 -8.09
N LYS A 101 3.76 15.82 -8.54
CA LYS A 101 3.42 17.07 -7.82
C LYS A 101 3.12 16.84 -6.34
N ASN A 102 2.27 15.87 -6.03
CA ASN A 102 1.80 15.67 -4.67
C ASN A 102 2.79 14.92 -3.79
N LEU A 103 3.57 13.98 -4.37
CA LEU A 103 4.70 13.36 -3.69
C LEU A 103 5.68 14.44 -3.22
N VAL A 104 6.03 15.37 -4.11
CA VAL A 104 6.93 16.50 -3.81
C VAL A 104 6.28 17.41 -2.76
N ARG A 105 5.01 17.79 -2.93
CA ARG A 105 4.30 18.64 -1.97
C ARG A 105 4.30 18.06 -0.56
N LEU A 106 4.06 16.75 -0.42
CA LEU A 106 4.05 16.09 0.89
C LEU A 106 5.45 16.00 1.49
N ALA A 107 6.48 15.80 0.68
CA ALA A 107 7.88 15.77 1.12
C ALA A 107 8.37 17.14 1.64
N PHE A 108 7.85 18.24 1.09
CA PHE A 108 8.17 19.61 1.51
C PHE A 108 7.13 20.22 2.47
N PHE A 109 6.20 19.44 3.00
CA PHE A 109 5.15 19.96 3.87
C PHE A 109 5.77 20.48 5.18
N PRO A 110 5.39 21.69 5.66
CA PRO A 110 5.99 22.28 6.86
C PRO A 110 5.76 21.43 8.12
N GLU A 111 6.60 21.65 9.13
CA GLU A 111 6.47 21.01 10.45
C GLU A 111 5.02 21.14 10.96
N ARG A 112 4.40 20.00 11.30
CA ARG A 112 2.97 19.73 11.63
C ARG A 112 2.10 19.13 10.51
N GLY A 113 2.70 18.48 9.51
CA GLY A 113 1.96 17.67 8.54
C GLY A 113 1.33 16.38 9.11
N PRO A 114 0.42 15.73 8.36
CA PRO A 114 -0.11 14.41 8.70
C PRO A 114 0.99 13.33 8.68
N SER A 115 0.84 12.29 9.50
CA SER A 115 1.72 11.10 9.52
C SER A 115 0.88 9.83 9.65
N GLY A 116 1.28 8.76 8.97
CA GLY A 116 0.55 7.49 8.92
C GLY A 116 -0.65 7.50 7.97
N CYS A 117 -0.71 8.44 7.03
CA CYS A 117 -1.84 8.61 6.10
C CYS A 117 -1.55 8.01 4.72
N TYR A 118 -2.63 7.73 4.00
CA TYR A 118 -2.62 7.39 2.57
C TYR A 118 -3.33 8.52 1.81
N PHE A 119 -2.64 9.07 0.80
CA PHE A 119 -3.16 10.12 -0.08
C PHE A 119 -3.44 9.55 -1.46
N ASP A 120 -4.61 9.85 -2.01
CA ASP A 120 -4.99 9.47 -3.36
C ASP A 120 -4.98 10.71 -4.24
N GLN A 121 -3.99 10.81 -5.14
CA GLN A 121 -3.85 11.95 -6.07
C GLN A 121 -3.92 13.34 -5.40
N THR A 122 -3.60 13.45 -4.10
CA THR A 122 -3.79 14.64 -3.25
C THR A 122 -2.51 15.17 -2.66
#